data_AF-A0A661BH64-F1
#
_entry.id   AF-A0A661BH64-F1
#
_cell.length_a   1.000
_cell.length_b   1.000
_cell.length_c   1.000
_cell.angle_alpha   90.00
_cell.angle_beta   90.00
_cell.angle_gamma   90.00
#
_symmetry.space_group_name_H-M   'P 1'
#
loop_
_entity.id
_entity.type
_entity.pdbx_description
1 polymer ?
#
loop_
_entity_poly.entity_id
_entity_poly.type
_entity_poly.pdbx_seq_one_letter_code
_entity_poly.pdbx_strand_id
1 'polypeptide(L)' 'MGRQPCVYLLASKRNGTLYVGVTSNLVKRIWEHKQH' A
#
# COMPACT_ATOMS: atom_id res chain seq x y z
N MET A 1 -1.85 22.43 5.65
CA MET A 1 -0.75 21.51 5.28
C MET A 1 -1.28 20.50 4.27
N GLY A 2 -0.62 20.31 3.13
CA GLY A 2 -1.09 19.42 2.06
C GLY A 2 -0.89 17.94 2.39
N ARG A 3 -1.64 17.06 1.71
CA ARG A 3 -1.43 15.60 1.80
C ARG A 3 -0.09 15.24 1.18
N GLN A 4 0.75 14.50 1.90
CA GLN A 4 2.02 14.00 1.38
C GLN A 4 1.79 12.66 0.66
N PRO A 5 2.14 12.54 -0.63
CA PRO A 5 2.07 11.25 -1.32
C PRO A 5 3.22 10.35 -0.85
N CYS A 6 2.94 9.06 -0.75
CA CYS A 6 3.89 8.01 -0.43
C CYS A 6 3.76 6.89 -1.46
N VAL A 7 4.88 6.39 -1.96
CA VAL A 7 4.97 5.18 -2.79
C VAL A 7 5.19 3.99 -1.87
N TYR A 8 4.47 2.89 -2.09
CA TYR A 8 4.61 1.68 -1.28
C TYR A 8 4.68 0.41 -2.14
N LEU A 9 5.33 -0.63 -1.58
CA LEU A 9 5.42 -1.97 -2.16
C LEU A 9 4.81 -2.97 -1.17
N LEU A 10 3.93 -3.86 -1.64
CA LEU A 10 3.33 -4.95 -0.87
C LEU A 10 3.60 -6.30 -1.54
N ALA A 11 3.71 -7.35 -0.72
CA ALA A 11 3.81 -8.74 -1.17
C ALA A 11 3.02 -9.64 -0.22
N SER A 12 2.29 -10.62 -0.74
CA SER A 12 1.54 -11.58 0.09
C SER A 12 2.43 -12.68 0.70
N LYS A 13 3.63 -12.87 0.15
CA LYS A 13 4.62 -13.85 0.62
C LYS A 13 6.03 -13.43 0.19
N ARG A 14 7.05 -14.01 0.84
CA ARG A 14 8.46 -13.86 0.44
C ARG A 14 8.65 -14.30 -1.02
N ASN A 15 9.30 -13.46 -1.82
CA ASN A 15 9.52 -13.66 -3.26
C ASN A 15 8.22 -13.85 -4.09
N GLY A 16 7.09 -13.35 -3.60
CA GLY A 16 5.83 -13.32 -4.36
C GLY A 16 5.70 -12.08 -5.26
N THR A 17 4.54 -11.96 -5.92
CA THR A 17 4.19 -10.79 -6.73
C THR A 17 4.21 -9.51 -5.88
N LEU A 18 4.87 -8.47 -6.41
CA LEU A 18 4.90 -7.15 -5.81
C LEU A 18 3.76 -6.29 -6.34
N TYR A 19 3.02 -5.68 -5.43
CA TYR A 19 2.04 -4.64 -5.73
C TYR A 19 2.66 -3.29 -5.40
N VAL A 20 2.67 -2.37 -6.37
CA VAL A 20 3.18 -1.01 -6.21
C VAL A 20 2.02 -0.04 -6.28
N GLY A 21 1.98 0.95 -5.37
CA GLY A 21 0.93 1.95 -5.36
C GLY A 21 1.36 3.26 -4.71
N VAL A 22 0.49 4.26 -4.83
CA VAL A 22 0.64 5.58 -4.20
C VAL A 22 -0.55 5.89 -3.31
N THR A 23 -0.29 6.46 -2.14
CA THR A 23 -1.34 6.90 -1.21
C THR A 23 -0.82 8.02 -0.31
N SER A 24 -1.74 8.81 0.25
CA SER A 24 -1.43 9.72 1.37
C SER A 24 -1.80 9.13 2.75
N ASN A 25 -2.38 7.92 2.76
CA ASN A 25 -2.73 7.19 3.98
C ASN A 25 -2.45 5.69 3.77
N LEU A 26 -1.30 5.23 4.28
CA LEU A 26 -0.85 3.85 4.12
C LEU A 26 -1.69 2.86 4.93
N VAL A 27 -2.10 3.23 6.16
CA VAL A 27 -2.87 2.35 7.05
C VAL A 27 -4.21 1.97 6.42
N LYS A 28 -4.94 2.97 5.89
CA LYS A 28 -6.20 2.73 5.18
C LYS A 28 -6.00 1.81 3.98
N ARG A 29 -4.97 2.05 3.16
CA ARG A 29 -4.67 1.22 1.98
C ARG A 29 -4.35 -0.23 2.35
N ILE A 30 -3.61 -0.48 3.42
CA ILE A 30 -3.30 -1.83 3.89
C ILE A 30 -4.58 -2.55 4.33
N TRP A 31 -5.48 -1.86 5.07
CA TRP A 31 -6.75 -2.46 5.48
C TRP A 31 -7.62 -2.81 4.27
N GLU A 32 -7.80 -1.88 3.33
CA GLU A 32 -8.59 -2.11 2.10
C GLU A 32 -8.05 -3.29 1.29
N HIS A 33 -6.72 -3.42 1.15
CA HIS A 33 -6.08 -4.55 0.46
C HIS A 33 -6.27 -5.89 1.19
N LYS A 34 -6.44 -5.89 2.51
CA LYS A 34 -6.67 -7.12 3.30
C LYS A 34 -8.13 -7.56 3.36
N GLN A 35 -9.06 -6.70 2.94
CA GLN A 35 -10.51 -6.96 3.03
C GLN A 35 -11.16 -7.20 1.66
N HIS A 36 -10.40 -7.02 0.57
CA HIS A 36 -10.70 -7.62 -0.74
C HIS A 36 -10.17 -9.04 -0.77
#